data_AF-A0A3C0ALP6-F1
#
_entry.id   AF-A0A3C0ALP6-F1
#
_cell.length_a   1.000
_cell.length_b   1.000
_cell.length_c   1.000
_cell.angle_alpha   90.00
_cell.angle_beta   90.00
_cell.angle_gamma   90.00
#
_symmetry.space_group_name_H-M   'P 1'
#
loop_
_entity.id
_entity.type
_entity.pdbx_description
1 polymer ?
#
loop_
_entity_poly.entity_id
_entity_poly.type
_entity_poly.pdbx_seq_one_letter_code
_entity_poly.pdbx_strand_id
1 'polypeptide(L)' 'MQEIGILGAGLIGASWATFFAAQGLPVRIYDVNDHVKQQALDQSVKNLQRLAD' A
#
# COMPACT_ATOMS: atom_id res chain seq x y z
N MET A 1 11.00 -4.61 -14.83
CA MET A 1 11.06 -4.45 -13.36
C MET A 1 9.92 -5.27 -12.77
N GLN A 2 10.15 -6.06 -11.73
CA GLN A 2 9.07 -6.82 -11.06
C GLN A 2 8.35 -5.87 -10.08
N GLU A 3 7.01 -5.83 -10.13
CA GLU A 3 6.13 -5.00 -9.28
C GLU A 3 5.30 -5.92 -8.38
N ILE A 4 5.11 -5.55 -7.12
CA ILE A 4 4.26 -6.30 -6.18
C ILE A 4 2.81 -5.83 -6.35
N GLY A 5 1.95 -6.72 -6.85
CA GLY A 5 0.52 -6.50 -6.92
C GLY A 5 -0.18 -6.90 -5.63
N ILE A 6 -1.00 -6.00 -5.07
CA ILE A 6 -1.82 -6.27 -3.89
C ILE A 6 -3.28 -6.22 -4.29
N LEU A 7 -3.96 -7.36 -4.17
CA LEU A 7 -5.39 -7.51 -4.46
C LEU A 7 -6.19 -7.38 -3.16
N GLY A 8 -7.00 -6.33 -3.06
CA GLY A 8 -7.75 -5.93 -1.87
C GLY A 8 -7.06 -4.79 -1.13
N ALA A 9 -7.78 -3.69 -0.91
CA ALA A 9 -7.29 -2.45 -0.30
C ALA A 9 -7.83 -2.23 1.14
N GLY A 10 -8.32 -3.29 1.78
CA GLY A 10 -8.67 -3.23 3.20
C GLY A 10 -7.43 -3.07 4.10
N LEU A 11 -7.64 -3.18 5.42
CA LEU A 11 -6.58 -3.04 6.43
C LEU A 11 -5.32 -3.88 6.12
N ILE A 12 -5.51 -5.16 5.74
CA ILE A 12 -4.40 -6.07 5.43
C ILE A 12 -3.68 -5.65 4.14
N GLY A 13 -4.42 -5.21 3.12
CA GLY A 13 -3.86 -4.73 1.86
C GLY A 13 -2.96 -3.51 2.06
N ALA A 14 -3.43 -2.53 2.82
CA ALA A 14 -2.65 -1.34 3.16
C ALA A 14 -1.39 -1.67 3.99
N SER A 15 -1.46 -2.66 4.89
CA SER A 15 -0.31 -3.13 5.68
C SER A 15 0.77 -3.77 4.79
N TRP A 16 0.38 -4.64 3.86
CA TRP A 16 1.32 -5.22 2.90
C TRP A 16 1.91 -4.16 1.97
N ALA A 17 1.09 -3.21 1.52
CA ALA A 17 1.56 -2.13 0.67
C ALA A 17 2.63 -1.29 1.37
N THR A 18 2.40 -0.95 2.64
CA THR A 18 3.39 -0.27 3.50
C THR A 18 4.65 -1.11 3.61
N PHE A 19 4.52 -2.40 3.97
CA PHE A 19 5.66 -3.28 4.22
C PHE A 19 6.58 -3.40 3.01
N PHE A 20 6.04 -3.73 1.84
CA PHE A 20 6.86 -3.90 0.63
C PHE A 20 7.43 -2.57 0.13
N ALA A 21 6.66 -1.48 0.20
CA ALA A 21 7.16 -0.16 -0.18
C ALA A 21 8.31 0.31 0.74
N ALA A 22 8.26 -0.02 2.03
CA ALA A 22 9.34 0.28 2.99
C ALA A 22 10.66 -0.44 2.64
N GLN A 23 10.59 -1.57 1.92
CA GLN A 23 11.76 -2.29 1.42
C GLN A 23 12.28 -1.73 0.08
N GLY A 24 11.71 -0.63 -0.42
CA GLY A 24 12.07 -0.03 -1.71
C GLY A 24 11.49 -0.78 -2.91
N LEU A 25 10.54 -1.69 -2.72
CA LEU A 25 9.91 -2.42 -3.81
C LEU A 25 8.74 -1.61 -4.41
N PRO A 26 8.58 -1.56 -5.74
CA PRO A 26 7.43 -0.94 -6.36
C PRO A 26 6.16 -1.77 -6.07
N VAL A 27 5.12 -1.09 -5.58
CA VAL A 27 3.84 -1.70 -5.18
C VAL A 27 2.70 -1.07 -5.95
N ARG A 28 1.72 -1.89 -6.33
CA ARG A 28 0.43 -1.44 -6.87
C ARG A 28 -0.74 -2.09 -6.13
N ILE A 29 -1.66 -1.25 -5.66
CA ILE A 29 -2.86 -1.68 -4.94
C ILE A 29 -4.05 -1.73 -5.91
N TYR A 30 -4.79 -2.83 -5.87
CA TYR A 30 -6.01 -3.03 -6.63
C TYR A 30 -7.18 -3.28 -5.69
N ASP A 31 -8.30 -2.63 -5.94
CA ASP A 31 -9.59 -2.91 -5.32
C ASP A 31 -10.69 -2.52 -6.30
N VAL A 32 -11.84 -3.18 -6.20
CA VAL A 32 -13.03 -2.84 -7.01
C VAL A 32 -13.65 -1.52 -6.56
N ASN A 33 -13.42 -1.13 -5.29
CA ASN A 33 -13.89 0.13 -4.74
C ASN A 33 -12.75 1.16 -4.76
N ASP A 34 -12.86 2.14 -5.66
CA ASP A 34 -11.86 3.20 -5.84
C ASP A 34 -11.63 4.03 -4.56
N HIS A 35 -12.67 4.24 -3.75
CA HIS A 35 -12.55 4.99 -2.50
C HIS A 35 -11.66 4.24 -1.49
N VAL A 36 -11.89 2.93 -1.34
CA VAL A 36 -11.09 2.07 -0.45
C VAL A 36 -9.64 1.97 -0.96
N LYS A 37 -9.46 1.84 -2.28
CA LYS A 37 -8.12 1.88 -2.91
C LYS A 37 -7.37 3.17 -2.58
N GLN A 38 -8.02 4.33 -2.69
CA GLN A 38 -7.41 5.61 -2.37
C GLN A 38 -7.08 5.74 -0.88
N GLN A 39 -8.00 5.33 0.00
CA GLN A 39 -7.75 5.31 1.45
C GLN A 39 -6.56 4.43 1.82
N ALA A 40 -6.42 3.27 1.20
CA ALA A 40 -5.29 2.38 1.43
C ALA A 40 -3.97 3.02 1.01
N LEU A 41 -3.93 3.66 -0.16
CA LEU A 41 -2.74 4.38 -0.63
C LEU A 41 -2.35 5.48 0.37
N ASP A 42 -3.30 6.32 0.77
CA ASP A 42 -3.06 7.41 1.72
C ASP A 42 -2.57 6.89 3.07
N GLN A 43 -3.17 5.79 3.55
CA GLN A 43 -2.77 5.15 4.80
C GLN A 43 -1.36 4.55 4.70
N SER A 44 -1.03 3.88 3.60
CA SER A 44 0.30 3.32 3.38
C SER A 44 1.37 4.40 3.33
N VAL A 45 1.12 5.53 2.65
CA VAL A 45 2.03 6.68 2.65
C VAL A 45 2.22 7.26 4.05
N LYS A 46 1.15 7.45 4.81
CA LYS A 46 1.23 7.92 6.21
C LYS A 46 2.02 6.95 7.09
N ASN A 47 1.86 5.65 6.89
CA ASN A 47 2.62 4.65 7.65
C ASN A 47 4.11 4.68 7.29
N LEU A 48 4.46 4.82 6.00
CA LEU A 48 5.85 4.95 5.57
C LEU A 48 6.52 6.18 6.17
N GLN A 49 5.82 7.31 6.22
CA GLN A 49 6.32 8.52 6.87
C GLN A 49 6.64 8.28 8.35
N ARG A 50 5.73 7.63 9.09
CA ARG A 50 5.94 7.30 10.51
C ARG A 50 7.08 6.32 10.76
N LEU A 51 7.46 5.49 9.78
CA LEU A 51 8.57 4.55 9.89
C LEU A 51 9.93 5.21 9.60
N ALA A 52 9.94 6.40 8.99
CA ALA A 52 11.14 7.14 8.65
C ALA A 52 11.57 8.14 9.75
N ASP A 53 10.67 8.42 10.71
CA ASP A 53 10.93 9.19 11.94
C ASP A 53 11.65 8.32 12.99
#